data_AF-A0A2A2QWC4-F1
#
_entry.id   AF-A0A2A2QWC4-F1
#
_cell.length_a   1.000
_cell.length_b   1.000
_cell.length_c   1.000
_cell.angle_alpha   90.00
_cell.angle_beta   90.00
_cell.angle_gamma   90.00
#
_symmetry.space_group_name_H-M   'P 1'
#
loop_
_entity.id
_entity.type
_entity.pdbx_description
1 polymer ?
#
loop_
_entity_poly.entity_id
_entity_poly.type
_entity_poly.pdbx_seq_one_letter_code
_entity_poly.pdbx_strand_id
1 'polypeptide(L)'
;MSAVLDKWQIAKISDFAKTTSGGTPSRTNPEFYTGNIPWIKSGDLNDGNVSEATEFITEEALKSSSAKLFPAGTLMIALYGATIGKLGILTIDAATNQAVCGIFVEADFFPLNC
;
A
#
# COMPACT_ATOMS: atom_id res chain seq x y z
N MET A 1 -11.02 -15.72 -33.33
CA MET A 1 -10.82 -15.24 -31.94
C MET A 1 -9.68 -16.04 -31.30
N SER A 2 -8.44 -15.92 -31.81
CA SER A 2 -7.31 -16.76 -31.38
C SER A 2 -5.96 -16.22 -31.90
N ALA A 3 -5.46 -15.12 -31.32
CA ALA A 3 -4.11 -14.63 -31.64
C ALA A 3 -3.51 -13.74 -30.53
N VAL A 4 -4.32 -13.17 -29.64
CA VAL A 4 -3.86 -12.25 -28.59
C VAL A 4 -3.49 -12.98 -27.29
N LEU A 5 -3.94 -14.24 -27.10
CA LEU A 5 -3.73 -15.00 -25.86
C LEU A 5 -2.42 -15.81 -25.84
N ASP A 6 -1.82 -16.14 -27.00
CA ASP A 6 -0.63 -16.99 -27.08
C ASP A 6 0.69 -16.30 -26.66
N LYS A 7 0.63 -15.04 -26.20
CA LYS A 7 1.79 -14.27 -25.74
C LYS A 7 1.76 -13.87 -24.27
N TRP A 8 0.68 -14.16 -23.54
CA TRP A 8 0.61 -13.85 -22.11
C TRP A 8 1.23 -14.99 -21.30
N GLN A 9 2.20 -14.65 -20.47
CA GLN A 9 2.78 -15.58 -19.50
C GLN A 9 2.07 -15.42 -18.16
N ILE A 10 1.80 -16.56 -17.52
CA ILE A 10 1.35 -16.57 -16.13
C ILE A 10 2.56 -16.30 -15.25
N ALA A 11 2.51 -15.22 -14.46
CA ALA A 11 3.52 -14.86 -13.48
C ALA A 11 2.87 -14.62 -12.12
N LYS A 12 3.63 -14.83 -11.04
CA LYS A 12 3.24 -14.45 -9.69
C LYS A 12 3.63 -12.99 -9.45
N ILE A 13 2.87 -12.28 -8.62
CA ILE A 13 3.23 -10.91 -8.20
C ILE A 13 4.63 -10.88 -7.59
N SER A 14 5.00 -11.90 -6.81
CA SER A 14 6.34 -12.03 -6.22
C SER A 14 7.47 -12.10 -7.23
N ASP A 15 7.17 -12.45 -8.49
CA ASP A 15 8.16 -12.50 -9.55
C ASP A 15 8.55 -11.09 -10.00
N PHE A 16 7.70 -10.08 -9.76
CA PHE A 16 7.93 -8.71 -10.22
C PHE A 16 7.64 -7.55 -9.27
N ALA A 17 7.17 -7.83 -8.06
CA ALA A 17 6.88 -6.83 -7.06
C ALA A 17 7.05 -7.41 -5.66
N LYS A 18 7.35 -6.53 -4.71
CA LYS A 18 7.24 -6.86 -3.29
C LYS A 18 5.85 -6.54 -2.79
N THR A 19 5.40 -7.33 -1.83
CA THR A 19 4.13 -7.11 -1.15
C THR A 19 4.36 -7.05 0.34
N THR A 20 3.71 -6.09 1.00
CA THR A 20 3.67 -6.07 2.46
C THR A 20 2.50 -5.26 2.97
N SER A 21 1.94 -5.65 4.10
CA SER A 21 0.95 -4.84 4.81
C SER A 21 1.63 -3.80 5.70
N GLY A 22 0.88 -2.76 6.05
CA GLY A 22 1.25 -1.86 7.13
C GLY A 22 0.89 -2.38 8.51
N GLY A 23 0.68 -1.46 9.45
CA GLY A 23 0.41 -1.76 10.85
C GLY A 23 -0.30 -0.63 11.56
N THR A 24 -0.93 -0.95 12.69
CA THR A 24 -1.61 0.03 13.54
C THR A 24 -0.74 0.34 14.75
N PRO A 25 -0.22 1.59 14.88
CA PRO A 25 0.38 2.04 16.14
C PRO A 25 -0.60 1.89 17.29
N SER A 26 -0.12 1.73 18.53
CA SER A 26 -1.02 1.51 19.67
C SER A 26 -2.07 2.62 19.78
N ARG A 27 -3.35 2.27 19.66
CA ARG A 27 -4.48 3.20 19.82
C ARG A 27 -4.63 3.74 21.25
N THR A 28 -3.98 3.09 22.22
CA THR A 28 -3.93 3.58 23.61
C THR A 28 -2.95 4.72 23.81
N ASN A 29 -2.13 5.05 22.80
CA ASN A 29 -1.21 6.18 22.83
C ASN A 29 -1.66 7.25 21.80
N PRO A 30 -2.47 8.25 22.21
CA PRO A 30 -2.97 9.29 21.31
C PRO A 30 -1.87 10.10 20.62
N GLU A 31 -0.71 10.27 21.27
CA GLU A 31 0.45 10.99 20.72
C GLU A 31 1.01 10.34 19.45
N PHE A 32 0.69 9.08 19.19
CA PHE A 32 1.04 8.44 17.92
C PHE A 32 0.26 8.99 16.72
N TYR A 33 -0.84 9.71 16.95
CA TYR A 33 -1.79 10.17 15.93
C TYR A 33 -1.83 11.70 15.77
N THR A 34 -0.85 12.41 16.33
CA THR A 34 -0.74 13.88 16.27
C THR A 34 0.31 14.35 15.25
N GLY A 35 0.82 13.43 14.43
CA GLY A 35 1.87 13.70 13.46
C GLY A 35 1.37 14.17 12.10
N ASN A 36 2.25 14.10 11.11
CA ASN A 36 2.03 14.57 9.75
C ASN A 36 2.24 13.48 8.68
N ILE A 37 2.57 12.24 9.07
CA ILE A 37 2.73 11.13 8.13
C ILE A 37 1.32 10.61 7.79
N PRO A 38 0.87 10.68 6.52
CA PRO A 38 -0.43 10.18 6.13
C PRO A 38 -0.55 8.69 6.45
N TRP A 39 -1.62 8.27 7.12
CA TRP A 39 -1.83 6.88 7.51
C TRP A 39 -3.14 6.34 6.93
N ILE A 40 -3.01 5.65 5.80
CA ILE A 40 -4.10 5.14 4.96
C ILE A 40 -4.67 3.85 5.56
N LYS A 41 -5.97 3.85 5.76
CA LYS A 41 -6.78 2.68 6.12
C LYS A 41 -7.51 2.17 4.88
N SER A 42 -8.05 0.97 4.95
CA SER A 42 -8.80 0.37 3.84
C SER A 42 -10.03 1.19 3.41
N GLY A 43 -10.60 1.98 4.33
CA GLY A 43 -11.70 2.91 4.03
C GLY A 43 -11.30 4.13 3.20
N ASP A 44 -10.02 4.49 3.19
CA ASP A 44 -9.48 5.62 2.42
C ASP A 44 -9.20 5.23 0.95
N LEU A 45 -9.17 3.94 0.63
CA LEU A 45 -9.03 3.44 -0.74
C LEU A 45 -10.28 3.78 -1.57
N ASN A 46 -10.14 4.05 -2.86
CA ASN A 46 -11.20 4.62 -3.70
C ASN A 46 -11.24 4.07 -5.15
N ASP A 47 -10.55 2.97 -5.43
CA ASP A 47 -10.39 2.38 -6.77
C ASP A 47 -9.75 3.33 -7.81
N GLY A 48 -9.00 4.32 -7.32
CA GLY A 48 -8.30 5.31 -8.12
C GLY A 48 -7.06 5.85 -7.40
N ASN A 49 -6.78 7.14 -7.56
CA ASN A 49 -5.66 7.79 -6.90
C ASN A 49 -5.99 8.16 -5.46
N VAL A 50 -5.07 7.86 -4.56
CA VAL A 50 -5.14 8.21 -3.13
C VAL A 50 -4.09 9.29 -2.86
N SER A 51 -4.56 10.49 -2.57
CA SER A 51 -3.74 11.69 -2.32
C SER A 51 -3.92 12.28 -0.92
N GLU A 52 -4.84 11.73 -0.13
CA GLU A 52 -5.23 12.26 1.17
C GLU A 52 -5.48 11.10 2.15
N ALA A 53 -5.22 11.35 3.43
CA ALA A 53 -5.50 10.44 4.52
C ALA A 53 -6.49 11.09 5.50
N THR A 54 -7.35 10.26 6.11
CA THR A 54 -8.27 10.74 7.17
C THR A 54 -7.59 10.82 8.54
N GLU A 55 -6.45 10.16 8.72
CA GLU A 55 -5.64 10.19 9.95
C GLU A 55 -4.15 10.27 9.60
N PHE A 56 -3.37 10.80 10.53
CA PHE A 56 -1.92 10.96 10.41
C PHE A 56 -1.24 10.35 11.62
N ILE A 57 0.00 9.89 11.45
CA ILE A 57 0.82 9.34 12.52
C ILE A 57 2.14 10.09 12.66
N THR A 58 2.78 9.98 13.82
CA THR A 58 4.11 10.54 14.07
C THR A 58 5.22 9.64 13.53
N GLU A 59 6.42 10.18 13.36
CA GLU A 59 7.61 9.36 13.07
C GLU A 59 7.87 8.31 14.15
N GLU A 60 7.62 8.66 15.42
CA GLU A 60 7.77 7.72 16.53
C GLU A 60 6.79 6.56 16.42
N ALA A 61 5.54 6.84 16.05
CA ALA A 61 4.55 5.80 15.79
C ALA A 61 4.96 4.87 14.64
N LEU A 62 5.58 5.42 13.59
CA LEU A 62 6.10 4.64 12.48
C LEU A 62 7.26 3.73 12.92
N LYS A 63 8.20 4.25 13.73
CA LYS A 63 9.38 3.50 14.22
C LYS A 63 9.01 2.44 15.28
N SER A 64 8.02 2.74 16.11
CA SER A 64 7.62 1.92 17.27
C SER A 64 6.42 1.00 16.98
N SER A 65 6.08 0.78 15.70
CA SER A 65 5.02 -0.14 15.30
C SER A 65 5.37 -0.91 14.02
N SER A 66 4.47 -1.79 13.57
CA SER A 66 4.60 -2.47 12.28
C SER A 66 4.11 -1.63 11.09
N ALA A 67 3.77 -0.35 11.30
CA ALA A 67 3.47 0.56 10.20
C ALA A 67 4.69 0.70 9.29
N LYS A 68 4.46 0.82 7.98
CA LYS A 68 5.51 0.94 6.98
C LYS A 68 5.17 2.09 6.06
N LEU A 69 6.19 2.86 5.68
CA LEU A 69 6.05 3.93 4.70
C LEU A 69 6.16 3.34 3.30
N PHE A 70 5.22 3.68 2.44
CA PHE A 70 5.19 3.29 1.04
C PHE A 70 5.37 4.54 0.18
N PRO A 71 6.21 4.46 -0.87
CA PRO A 71 6.39 5.57 -1.78
C PRO A 71 5.14 5.79 -2.65
N ALA A 72 4.96 7.03 -3.11
CA ALA A 72 4.03 7.34 -4.20
C ALA A 72 4.25 6.40 -5.41
N GLY A 73 3.16 6.01 -6.07
CA GLY A 73 3.14 5.01 -7.13
C GLY A 73 2.87 3.58 -6.66
N THR A 74 2.86 3.33 -5.35
CA THR A 74 2.50 2.01 -4.79
C THR A 74 1.03 1.67 -5.04
N LEU A 75 0.75 0.47 -5.56
CA LEU A 75 -0.60 -0.07 -5.65
C LEU A 75 -1.01 -0.64 -4.29
N MET A 76 -2.17 -0.23 -3.80
CA MET A 76 -2.75 -0.66 -2.53
C MET A 76 -3.95 -1.56 -2.77
N ILE A 77 -4.10 -2.58 -1.94
CA ILE A 77 -5.27 -3.46 -1.90
C ILE A 77 -5.74 -3.67 -0.45
N ALA A 78 -7.04 -3.48 -0.23
CA ALA A 78 -7.68 -3.84 1.03
C ALA A 78 -7.80 -5.37 1.17
N LEU A 79 -7.26 -5.91 2.25
CA LEU A 79 -7.16 -7.35 2.47
C LEU A 79 -8.44 -7.99 3.02
N TYR A 80 -9.24 -7.24 3.79
CA TYR A 80 -10.43 -7.76 4.47
C TYR A 80 -11.37 -6.63 4.95
N GLY A 81 -12.49 -7.02 5.55
CA GLY A 81 -13.53 -6.12 6.06
C GLY A 81 -14.49 -5.67 4.97
N ALA A 82 -15.27 -4.62 5.23
CA ALA A 82 -16.30 -4.11 4.32
C ALA A 82 -15.74 -3.55 2.99
N THR A 83 -14.42 -3.44 2.87
CA THR A 83 -13.70 -2.85 1.73
C THR A 83 -12.80 -3.88 1.03
N ILE A 84 -12.93 -5.17 1.33
CA ILE A 84 -12.08 -6.22 0.74
C ILE A 84 -12.00 -6.10 -0.79
N GLY A 85 -10.77 -6.16 -1.32
CA GLY A 85 -10.50 -6.06 -2.75
C GLY A 85 -10.52 -4.64 -3.32
N LYS A 86 -10.90 -3.62 -2.52
CA LYS A 86 -10.81 -2.22 -2.94
C LYS A 86 -9.37 -1.81 -3.17
N LEU A 87 -9.13 -1.03 -4.22
CA LEU A 87 -7.81 -0.65 -4.67
C LEU A 87 -7.53 0.84 -4.44
N GLY A 88 -6.25 1.22 -4.54
CA GLY A 88 -5.85 2.61 -4.67
C GLY A 88 -4.40 2.73 -5.10
N ILE A 89 -4.05 3.75 -5.87
CA ILE A 89 -2.66 4.07 -6.22
C ILE A 89 -2.26 5.29 -5.40
N LEU A 90 -1.20 5.16 -4.60
CA LEU A 90 -0.68 6.31 -3.85
C LEU A 90 -0.14 7.37 -4.80
N THR A 91 -0.49 8.63 -4.56
CA THR A 91 0.12 9.80 -5.22
C THR A 91 0.98 10.64 -4.28
N ILE A 92 1.06 10.21 -3.02
CA ILE A 92 1.88 10.76 -1.94
C ILE A 92 2.55 9.60 -1.21
N ASP A 93 3.65 9.88 -0.52
CA ASP A 93 4.22 8.89 0.40
C ASP A 93 3.30 8.75 1.62
N ALA A 94 2.95 7.51 1.96
CA ALA A 94 2.01 7.24 3.04
C ALA A 94 2.29 5.92 3.75
N ALA A 95 1.99 5.88 5.04
CA ALA A 95 1.93 4.65 5.80
C ALA A 95 0.54 4.02 5.70
N THR A 96 0.43 2.73 6.02
CA THR A 96 -0.86 2.04 6.01
C THR A 96 -1.11 1.24 7.29
N ASN A 97 -2.36 0.86 7.54
CA ASN A 97 -2.70 -0.11 8.57
C ASN A 97 -2.55 -1.57 8.07
N GLN A 98 -2.73 -2.55 8.95
CA GLN A 98 -2.60 -3.98 8.60
C GLN A 98 -3.69 -4.49 7.65
N ALA A 99 -4.77 -3.73 7.43
CA ALA A 99 -5.85 -4.10 6.52
C ALA A 99 -5.55 -3.73 5.06
N VAL A 100 -4.43 -3.05 4.80
CA VAL A 100 -4.00 -2.62 3.46
C VAL A 100 -2.64 -3.23 3.15
N CYS A 101 -2.54 -3.88 2.01
CA CYS A 101 -1.30 -4.40 1.44
C CYS A 101 -0.83 -3.48 0.31
N GLY A 102 0.42 -3.04 0.40
CA GLY A 102 1.11 -2.37 -0.71
C GLY A 102 1.79 -3.39 -1.60
N ILE A 103 1.64 -3.22 -2.91
CA ILE A 103 2.29 -3.94 -4.00
C ILE A 103 3.14 -2.91 -4.74
N PHE A 104 4.46 -3.02 -4.62
CA PHE A 104 5.40 -2.03 -5.13
C PHE A 104 6.64 -2.68 -5.73
N VAL A 105 7.23 -1.96 -6.68
CA VAL A 105 8.46 -2.35 -7.34
C VAL A 105 9.62 -1.64 -6.63
N GLU A 106 10.68 -2.36 -6.29
CA GLU A 106 11.89 -1.71 -5.80
C GLU A 106 12.62 -1.03 -6.96
N ALA A 107 13.30 0.10 -6.69
CA ALA A 107 13.96 0.90 -7.73
C ALA A 107 14.96 0.10 -8.60
N ASP A 108 15.50 -0.99 -8.08
CA ASP A 108 16.45 -1.86 -8.79
C ASP A 108 15.78 -3.02 -9.55
N PHE A 109 14.46 -3.11 -9.48
CA PHE A 109 13.69 -4.17 -10.12
C PHE A 109 13.23 -3.73 -11.51
N PHE A 110 14.13 -3.87 -12.49
CA PHE A 110 13.80 -3.89 -13.91
C PHE A 110 13.90 -5.35 -14.40
N PRO A 111 12.81 -6.13 -14.40
CA PRO A 111 12.84 -7.40 -15.07
C PRO A 111 12.70 -7.10 -16.57
N LEU A 112 13.62 -7.71 -17.32
CA LEU A 112 13.51 -7.96 -18.75
C LEU A 112 13.80 -6.76 -19.64
N ASN A 113 14.94 -6.90 -20.33
CA ASN A 113 15.09 -6.50 -21.71
C ASN A 113 13.82 -6.89 -22.49
N CYS A 114 12.96 -5.93 -22.76
CA CYS A 114 11.95 -6.00 -23.80
C CYS A 114 12.27 -5.00 -24.91
#